data_AF-A0AAW2LUV2-F1
#
_entry.id   AF-A0AAW2LUV2-F1
#
_cell.length_a   1.000
_cell.length_b   1.000
_cell.length_c   1.000
_cell.angle_alpha   90.00
_cell.angle_beta   90.00
_cell.angle_gamma   90.00
#
_symmetry.space_group_name_H-M   'P 1'
#
loop_
_entity.id
_entity.type
_entity.pdbx_description
1 polymer ?
#
loop_
_entity_poly.entity_id
_entity_poly.type
_entity_poly.pdbx_seq_one_letter_code
_entity_poly.pdbx_strand_id
1 'polypeptide(L)'
;MVPCCINYNAKQKPSLSQGNTSMVEYFSRLREVWVALDVLMPTPQCTCGGCTYGASKATADQAIFTPLIQFLMGLSDTFGHLRDQLLVMDPIPTDNNAYSMILTVEKQKEIHMERINNVDNVAMQVKVKGK
;
A
#
# COMPACT_ATOMS: atom_id res chain seq x y z
N MET A 1 14.12 40.10 -11.28
CA MET A 1 14.65 38.96 -10.51
C MET A 1 13.46 38.09 -10.14
N VAL A 2 13.13 37.10 -10.96
CA VAL A 2 11.91 36.28 -10.79
C VAL A 2 12.26 35.12 -9.85
N PRO A 3 11.49 34.87 -8.78
CA PRO A 3 11.70 33.68 -7.95
C PRO A 3 11.41 32.43 -8.78
N CYS A 4 12.45 31.65 -9.09
CA CYS A 4 12.37 30.46 -9.97
C CYS A 4 11.72 29.24 -9.29
N CYS A 5 11.19 29.41 -8.08
CA CYS A 5 10.55 28.35 -7.32
C CYS A 5 9.20 28.88 -6.84
N ILE A 6 8.14 28.66 -7.61
CA ILE A 6 6.79 28.86 -7.10
C ILE A 6 6.53 27.80 -6.04
N ASN A 7 6.26 28.30 -4.85
CA ASN A 7 5.94 27.61 -3.62
C ASN A 7 4.95 26.45 -3.86
N TYR A 8 5.39 25.22 -3.60
CA TYR A 8 4.53 24.05 -3.75
C TYR A 8 3.77 23.83 -2.45
N ASN A 9 2.46 24.01 -2.50
CA ASN A 9 1.57 23.75 -1.37
C ASN A 9 1.68 22.27 -1.00
N ALA A 10 2.05 21.98 0.24
CA ALA A 10 1.91 20.65 0.84
C ALA A 10 0.41 20.34 0.98
N LYS A 11 -0.22 19.87 -0.11
CA LYS A 11 -1.57 19.33 -0.05
C LYS A 11 -1.50 17.98 0.64
N GLN A 12 -2.31 17.82 1.69
CA GLN A 12 -2.53 16.53 2.33
C GLN A 12 -2.98 15.53 1.26
N LYS A 13 -2.17 14.49 1.03
CA LYS A 13 -2.51 13.42 0.10
C LYS A 13 -3.68 12.64 0.71
N PRO A 14 -4.76 12.34 -0.04
CA PRO A 14 -5.89 11.60 0.50
C PRO A 14 -5.43 10.23 1.04
N SER A 15 -5.71 9.97 2.31
CA SER A 15 -5.45 8.68 2.95
C SER A 15 -6.60 7.73 2.63
N LEU A 16 -6.35 6.76 1.75
CA LEU A 16 -7.30 5.67 1.47
C LEU A 16 -7.02 4.50 2.41
N SER A 17 -8.04 4.08 3.16
CA SER A 17 -7.99 2.89 4.01
C SER A 17 -8.63 1.67 3.31
N GLN A 18 -8.07 0.48 3.50
CA GLN A 18 -8.59 -0.79 3.02
C GLN A 18 -9.99 -1.09 3.57
N GLY A 19 -10.22 -0.82 4.86
CA GLY A 19 -11.46 -1.21 5.52
C GLY A 19 -11.71 -2.72 5.42
N ASN A 20 -12.88 -3.11 4.90
CA ASN A 20 -13.30 -4.51 4.74
C ASN A 20 -13.17 -5.03 3.29
N THR A 21 -12.47 -4.31 2.41
CA THR A 21 -12.31 -4.74 1.01
C THR A 21 -11.10 -5.63 0.82
N SER A 22 -11.10 -6.42 -0.25
CA SER A 22 -9.96 -7.27 -0.62
C SER A 22 -8.69 -6.44 -0.88
N MET A 23 -7.54 -7.09 -0.75
CA MET A 23 -6.23 -6.50 -1.06
C MET A 23 -6.19 -5.99 -2.51
N VAL A 24 -6.77 -6.73 -3.45
CA VAL A 24 -6.83 -6.36 -4.87
C VAL A 24 -7.63 -5.06 -5.08
N GLU A 25 -8.82 -4.96 -4.49
CA GLU A 25 -9.69 -3.78 -4.64
C GLU A 25 -9.05 -2.55 -3.99
N TYR A 26 -8.46 -2.73 -2.81
CA TYR A 26 -7.75 -1.66 -2.13
C TYR A 26 -6.56 -1.13 -2.93
N PHE A 27 -5.66 -2.02 -3.39
CA PHE A 27 -4.48 -1.60 -4.13
C PHE A 27 -4.82 -0.92 -5.46
N SER A 28 -5.87 -1.38 -6.14
CA SER A 28 -6.33 -0.79 -7.41
C SER A 28 -6.80 0.65 -7.23
N ARG A 29 -7.65 0.91 -6.22
CA ARG A 29 -8.11 2.28 -5.92
C ARG A 29 -6.96 3.19 -5.49
N LEU A 30 -6.00 2.65 -4.74
CA LEU A 30 -4.82 3.41 -4.34
C LEU A 30 -3.93 3.75 -5.54
N ARG A 31 -3.78 2.83 -6.50
CA ARG A 31 -3.08 3.07 -7.78
C ARG A 31 -3.74 4.17 -8.59
N GLU A 32 -5.07 4.18 -8.70
CA GLU A 32 -5.81 5.23 -9.40
C GLU A 32 -5.54 6.61 -8.81
N VAL A 33 -5.53 6.72 -7.47
CA VAL A 33 -5.20 7.97 -6.77
C VAL A 33 -3.77 8.41 -7.08
N TRP A 34 -2.80 7.49 -7.10
CA TRP A 34 -1.42 7.83 -7.43
C TRP A 34 -1.26 8.28 -8.87
N VAL A 35 -1.90 7.62 -9.83
CA VAL A 35 -1.88 8.01 -11.25
C VAL A 35 -2.52 9.39 -11.42
N ALA A 36 -3.68 9.64 -10.81
CA ALA A 36 -4.34 10.94 -10.87
C ALA A 36 -3.47 12.06 -10.26
N LEU A 37 -2.78 11.76 -9.15
CA LEU A 37 -1.89 12.72 -8.51
C LEU A 37 -0.64 13.01 -9.34
N ASP A 38 -0.06 12.00 -9.99
CA ASP A 38 1.10 12.20 -10.89
C ASP A 38 0.76 13.14 -12.05
N VAL A 39 -0.47 13.05 -12.58
CA VAL A 39 -0.98 13.94 -13.63
C VAL A 39 -1.26 15.36 -13.11
N LEU A 40 -1.87 15.48 -11.92
CA LEU A 40 -2.27 16.78 -11.35
C LEU A 40 -1.10 17.55 -10.74
N MET A 41 -0.08 16.84 -10.27
CA MET A 41 1.04 17.35 -9.50
C MET A 41 2.36 16.92 -10.16
N PRO A 42 2.61 17.32 -11.42
CA PRO A 42 3.84 16.95 -12.09
C PRO A 42 5.03 17.52 -11.34
N THR A 43 6.06 16.71 -11.18
CA THR A 43 7.31 17.11 -10.52
C THR A 43 7.84 18.40 -11.17
N PRO A 44 8.02 19.49 -10.41
CA PRO A 44 8.48 20.75 -10.98
C PRO A 44 9.90 20.58 -11.53
N GLN A 45 10.04 20.65 -12.85
CA GLN A 45 11.34 20.66 -13.52
C GLN A 45 11.87 22.11 -13.52
N CYS A 46 13.00 22.39 -12.84
CA CYS A 46 13.66 23.67 -13.09
C CYS A 46 14.40 23.59 -14.42
N THR A 47 13.98 24.40 -15.39
CA THR A 47 14.73 24.63 -16.63
C THR A 47 15.87 25.63 -16.46
N CYS A 48 16.00 26.21 -15.26
CA CYS A 48 17.12 27.03 -14.90
C CYS A 48 18.35 26.12 -14.69
N GLY A 49 19.31 26.15 -15.62
CA GLY A 49 20.52 25.29 -15.60
C GLY A 49 21.45 25.44 -14.38
N GLY A 50 21.02 26.11 -13.29
CA GLY A 50 21.76 26.33 -12.05
C GLY A 50 21.03 25.93 -10.75
N CYS A 51 19.81 25.39 -10.78
CA CYS A 51 19.18 24.87 -9.55
C CYS A 51 19.67 23.47 -9.21
N THR A 52 20.89 23.37 -8.69
CA THR A 52 21.52 22.09 -8.33
C THR A 52 21.15 21.59 -6.92
N TYR A 53 20.55 22.44 -6.07
CA TYR A 53 20.50 22.15 -4.62
C TYR A 53 19.11 22.18 -3.95
N GLY A 54 18.15 22.96 -4.45
CA GLY A 54 16.85 23.15 -3.76
C GLY A 54 15.69 22.32 -4.35
N ALA A 55 15.59 22.26 -5.68
CA ALA A 55 14.50 21.55 -6.36
C ALA A 55 14.66 20.01 -6.32
N SER A 56 15.89 19.49 -6.27
CA SER A 56 16.13 18.03 -6.29
C SER A 56 15.87 17.34 -4.95
N LYS A 57 16.31 17.95 -3.84
CA LYS A 57 16.14 17.40 -2.48
C LYS A 57 14.70 17.50 -1.98
N ALA A 58 14.02 18.64 -2.17
CA ALA A 58 12.62 18.79 -1.78
C ALA A 58 11.70 17.84 -2.57
N THR A 59 12.03 17.57 -3.84
CA THR A 59 11.31 16.60 -4.67
C THR A 59 11.60 15.16 -4.27
N ALA A 60 12.84 14.86 -3.85
CA ALA A 60 13.19 13.54 -3.30
C ALA A 60 12.49 13.29 -1.95
N ASP A 61 12.45 14.28 -1.05
CA ASP A 61 11.76 14.18 0.23
C ASP A 61 10.22 14.12 0.07
N GLN A 62 9.65 14.76 -0.96
CA GLN A 62 8.24 14.56 -1.34
C GLN A 62 7.97 13.21 -2.04
N ALA A 63 8.95 12.66 -2.77
CA ALA A 63 8.89 11.31 -3.33
C ALA A 63 9.00 10.21 -2.25
N ILE A 64 9.60 10.53 -1.09
CA ILE A 64 9.79 9.63 0.06
C ILE A 64 8.49 9.41 0.88
N PHE A 65 7.40 10.15 0.63
CA PHE A 65 6.04 9.65 0.86
C PHE A 65 5.70 8.57 -0.17
N THR A 66 6.53 7.53 -0.16
CA THR A 66 6.59 6.44 -1.11
C THR A 66 5.22 5.79 -1.23
N PRO A 67 4.83 5.34 -2.44
CA PRO A 67 3.66 4.50 -2.64
C PRO A 67 3.57 3.37 -1.60
N LEU A 68 4.72 2.80 -1.20
CA LEU A 68 4.83 1.83 -0.12
C LEU A 68 4.25 2.35 1.21
N ILE A 69 4.74 3.48 1.74
CA ILE A 69 4.30 3.97 3.06
C ILE A 69 2.80 4.32 3.05
N GLN A 70 2.29 4.89 1.96
CA GLN A 70 0.85 5.16 1.85
C GLN A 70 0.02 3.88 1.77
N PHE A 71 0.51 2.89 1.03
CA PHE A 71 -0.10 1.57 0.99
C PHE A 71 -0.13 0.95 2.39
N LEU A 72 1.00 0.97 3.10
CA LEU A 72 1.13 0.40 4.43
C LEU A 72 0.30 1.13 5.50
N MET A 73 0.15 2.46 5.41
CA MET A 73 -0.66 3.24 6.36
C MET A 73 -2.16 2.98 6.21
N GLY A 74 -2.64 2.67 5.00
CA GLY A 74 -4.05 2.39 4.75
C GLY A 74 -4.45 0.92 4.89
N LEU A 75 -3.51 0.01 5.13
CA LEU A 75 -3.82 -1.41 5.36
C LEU A 75 -4.74 -1.61 6.57
N SER A 76 -5.59 -2.64 6.48
CA SER A 76 -6.39 -3.12 7.60
C SER A 76 -5.48 -3.62 8.73
N ASP A 77 -5.91 -3.44 9.98
CA ASP A 77 -5.21 -3.92 11.18
C ASP A 77 -4.98 -5.43 11.18
N THR A 78 -5.80 -6.18 10.43
CA THR A 78 -5.63 -7.63 10.19
C THR A 78 -4.30 -8.00 9.51
N PHE A 79 -3.62 -7.04 8.89
CA PHE A 79 -2.30 -7.16 8.28
C PHE A 79 -1.23 -6.36 9.03
N GLY A 80 -1.50 -5.86 10.24
CA GLY A 80 -0.59 -5.02 11.02
C GLY A 80 0.79 -5.66 11.23
N HIS A 81 0.84 -6.97 11.49
CA HIS A 81 2.11 -7.69 11.62
C HIS A 81 2.95 -7.66 10.32
N LEU A 82 2.30 -7.82 9.15
CA LEU A 82 3.00 -7.73 7.87
C LEU A 82 3.49 -6.32 7.60
N ARG A 83 2.70 -5.30 7.95
CA ARG A 83 3.13 -3.90 7.86
C ARG A 83 4.41 -3.67 8.64
N ASP A 84 4.44 -4.09 9.90
CA ASP A 84 5.61 -3.89 10.76
C ASP A 84 6.83 -4.66 10.24
N GLN A 85 6.62 -5.89 9.75
CA GLN A 85 7.66 -6.69 9.13
C GLN A 85 8.23 -6.03 7.86
N LEU A 86 7.36 -5.57 6.95
CA LEU A 86 7.77 -4.95 5.68
C LEU A 86 8.59 -3.66 5.90
N LEU A 87 8.31 -2.92 6.97
CA LEU A 87 9.03 -1.68 7.32
C LEU A 87 10.47 -1.93 7.80
N VAL A 88 10.76 -3.11 8.34
CA VAL A 88 12.09 -3.48 8.87
C VAL A 88 12.88 -4.40 7.95
N MET A 89 12.36 -4.73 6.77
CA MET A 89 13.06 -5.54 5.78
C MET A 89 14.25 -4.77 5.17
N ASP A 90 15.36 -5.48 4.94
CA ASP A 90 16.54 -4.97 4.25
C ASP A 90 16.91 -5.90 3.07
N PRO A 91 16.79 -5.44 1.80
CA PRO A 91 16.33 -4.10 1.40
C PRO A 91 14.82 -3.91 1.60
N ILE A 92 14.41 -2.67 1.87
CA ILE A 92 12.99 -2.29 1.97
C ILE A 92 12.29 -2.63 0.64
N PRO A 93 11.17 -3.36 0.66
CA PRO A 93 10.50 -3.79 -0.55
C PRO A 93 9.87 -2.63 -1.31
N THR A 94 9.66 -2.81 -2.62
CA THR A 94 8.83 -1.89 -3.41
C THR A 94 7.35 -2.06 -3.04
N ASP A 95 6.53 -1.07 -3.40
CA ASP A 95 5.07 -1.13 -3.28
C ASP A 95 4.46 -2.37 -3.97
N ASN A 96 4.96 -2.72 -5.16
CA ASN A 96 4.55 -3.93 -5.87
C ASN A 96 4.93 -5.21 -5.13
N ASN A 97 6.16 -5.29 -4.60
CA ASN A 97 6.61 -6.47 -3.87
C ASN A 97 5.81 -6.65 -2.57
N ALA A 98 5.59 -5.56 -1.83
CA ALA A 98 4.75 -5.56 -0.64
C ALA A 98 3.30 -6.00 -0.94
N TYR A 99 2.72 -5.49 -2.04
CA TYR A 99 1.41 -5.92 -2.52
C TYR A 99 1.36 -7.44 -2.77
N SER A 100 2.31 -8.00 -3.52
CA SER A 100 2.34 -9.43 -3.82
C SER A 100 2.50 -10.30 -2.56
N MET A 101 3.32 -9.85 -1.59
CA MET A 101 3.49 -10.56 -0.32
C MET A 101 2.18 -10.60 0.48
N ILE A 102 1.51 -9.46 0.64
CA ILE A 102 0.27 -9.38 1.42
C ILE A 102 -0.87 -10.12 0.72
N LEU A 103 -0.99 -10.00 -0.61
CA LEU A 103 -1.97 -10.74 -1.41
C LEU A 103 -1.82 -12.25 -1.26
N THR A 104 -0.57 -12.74 -1.20
CA THR A 104 -0.32 -14.16 -0.98
C THR A 104 -0.82 -14.59 0.39
N VAL A 105 -0.61 -13.78 1.43
CA VAL A 105 -1.10 -14.07 2.79
C VAL A 105 -2.63 -14.01 2.86
N GLU A 106 -3.28 -13.04 2.21
CA GLU A 106 -4.73 -12.96 2.13
C GLU A 106 -5.32 -14.25 1.53
N LYS A 107 -4.81 -14.68 0.37
CA LYS A 107 -5.24 -15.92 -0.30
C LYS A 107 -4.96 -17.17 0.55
N GLN A 108 -3.85 -17.21 1.27
CA GLN A 108 -3.57 -18.33 2.19
C GLN A 108 -4.55 -18.38 3.36
N LYS A 109 -4.95 -17.23 3.90
CA LYS A 109 -5.98 -17.15 4.96
C LYS A 109 -7.32 -17.67 4.45
N GLU A 110 -7.73 -17.30 3.24
CA GLU A 110 -8.97 -17.79 2.61
C GLU A 110 -8.97 -19.32 2.49
N ILE A 111 -7.90 -19.91 1.91
CA ILE A 111 -7.77 -21.37 1.77
C ILE A 111 -7.75 -22.07 3.13
N HIS A 112 -7.12 -21.46 4.14
CA HIS A 112 -7.10 -22.02 5.49
C HIS A 112 -8.49 -22.05 6.11
N MET A 113 -9.26 -20.97 5.97
CA MET A 113 -10.64 -20.90 6.45
C MET A 113 -11.55 -21.91 5.74
N GLU A 114 -11.41 -22.07 4.42
CA GLU A 114 -12.14 -23.10 3.66
C GLU A 114 -11.86 -24.50 4.19
N ARG A 115 -10.59 -24.81 4.49
CA ARG A 115 -10.22 -26.11 5.07
C ARG A 115 -10.82 -26.34 6.46
N ILE A 116 -10.78 -25.34 7.34
CA ILE A 116 -11.40 -25.43 8.67
C ILE A 116 -12.90 -25.73 8.52
N ASN A 117 -13.60 -24.95 7.70
CA ASN A 117 -15.02 -25.16 7.44
C ASN A 117 -15.30 -26.57 6.90
N ASN A 118 -14.43 -27.12 6.06
CA ASN A 118 -14.57 -28.49 5.55
C ASN A 118 -14.42 -29.54 6.68
N VAL A 119 -13.42 -29.39 7.55
CA VAL A 119 -13.21 -30.31 8.69
C VAL A 119 -14.39 -30.27 9.66
N ASP A 120 -14.92 -29.09 9.97
CA ASP A 120 -16.08 -28.94 10.86
C ASP A 120 -17.33 -29.59 10.26
N ASN A 121 -17.55 -29.44 8.95
CA ASN A 121 -18.65 -30.10 8.23
C ASN A 121 -18.54 -31.64 8.23
N VAL A 122 -17.33 -32.20 8.22
CA VAL A 122 -17.10 -33.65 8.31
C VAL A 122 -17.27 -34.15 9.75
N ALA A 123 -16.79 -33.40 10.74
CA ALA A 123 -16.90 -33.75 12.16
C ALA A 123 -18.37 -33.80 12.63
N MET A 124 -19.25 -32.94 12.09
CA MET A 124 -20.68 -32.93 12.43
C MET A 124 -21.48 -34.10 11.82
N GLN A 125 -20.90 -34.89 10.90
CA GLN A 125 -21.58 -36.05 10.30
C GLN A 125 -21.27 -37.39 11.00
N VAL A 126 -20.31 -37.42 11.95
CA VAL A 126 -19.97 -38.62 12.72
C VAL A 126 -20.76 -38.66 14.03
N LYS A 127 -22.09 -38.70 13.97
CA LYS A 127 -22.92 -39.09 15.13
C LYS A 127 -24.31 -39.57 14.75
N VAL A 128 -24.41 -40.64 13.94
CA VAL A 128 -25.65 -41.42 13.87
C VAL A 128 -25.32 -42.92 13.98
N LYS A 129 -25.78 -43.47 15.12
CA LYS A 129 -26.00 -44.88 15.45
C LYS A 129 -24.78 -45.78 15.66
N GLY A 130 -24.35 -45.82 16.92
CA GLY A 130 -23.73 -46.99 17.53
C GLY A 130 -24.46 -47.34 18.84
N LYS A 131 -25.28 -48.39 18.76
CA LYS A 131 -26.06 -49.08 19.82
C LYS A 131 -27.43 -48.52 20.20
#